data_AF-A0A9D1MR35-F1
#
_entry.id   AF-A0A9D1MR35-F1
#
_cell.length_a   1.000
_cell.length_b   1.000
_cell.length_c   1.000
_cell.angle_alpha   90.00
_cell.angle_beta   90.00
_cell.angle_gamma   90.00
#
_symmetry.space_group_name_H-M   'P 1'
#
loop_
_entity.id
_entity.type
_entity.pdbx_description
1 polymer ?
#
loop_
_entity_poly.entity_id
_entity_poly.type
_entity_poly.pdbx_seq_one_letter_code
_entity_poly.pdbx_strand_id
1 'polypeptide(L)'
;MGKSKISVGLVNSTYSNGWIGSVESDGTMEAVAVNEIISGTAMTTDPRVIPISTTGTLRTLINSYAYGGVGGLGQQGSALYGIYNPTGSGTPSTWGSPIEKAQSNQSSPVTGVQEWSVSNPYTAAVLGNTMYLSDNDNVSSDLSARIYSYDMTGDAFTQNELATAPFYKFVPGNDPSSNPYKGAGTGLELYNDGTDDYLIATFNRYNNTGWTYNFGPSELVKIKISDGSNESVSLNHNSSGVVVEGDFAYVTSVGGAQVTNGNPLSKLEMVDISLSPDVLPNALDVTKSNSVLSGFSGGDYIDVAFVGTKAYVLLAHYYDEDPKTYVGYKYAIIQTTANDLQNGGFGIAPKFITGTTNPASPTFALLPSGLGELYFVDGVNIKLIDTSVDIDQTTPTNAISLVKTAGDFENYNESPSVDGYVLNTAGVVIEKTPTAMALKAGAKRASVTKMAKRLARPEDLERDKK
;
A
#
# COMPACT_ATOMS: atom_id res chain seq x y z
N MET A 1 -0.01 9.63 -26.99
CA MET A 1 -0.56 9.73 -25.62
C MET A 1 0.31 8.85 -24.74
N GLY A 2 0.69 9.30 -23.54
CA GLY A 2 1.44 8.46 -22.60
C GLY A 2 0.60 7.24 -22.21
N LYS A 3 1.25 6.12 -21.92
CA LYS A 3 0.61 4.95 -21.32
C LYS A 3 0.81 5.01 -19.81
N SER A 4 -0.16 4.54 -19.04
CA SER A 4 0.05 4.33 -17.61
C SER A 4 1.00 3.14 -17.40
N LYS A 5 1.78 3.18 -16.32
CA LYS A 5 2.73 2.13 -15.93
C LYS A 5 2.49 1.74 -14.49
N ILE A 6 2.34 0.44 -14.26
CA ILE A 6 2.32 -0.17 -12.94
C ILE A 6 3.62 -0.92 -12.71
N SER A 7 4.14 -0.84 -11.50
CA SER A 7 5.30 -1.58 -11.06
C SER A 7 4.98 -2.41 -9.83
N VAL A 8 5.68 -3.53 -9.71
CA VAL A 8 5.40 -4.56 -8.72
C VAL A 8 6.69 -5.08 -8.11
N GLY A 9 6.67 -5.34 -6.82
CA GLY A 9 7.68 -6.16 -6.17
C GLY A 9 7.35 -7.63 -6.40
N LEU A 10 8.34 -8.42 -6.80
CA LEU A 10 8.23 -9.84 -7.07
C LEU A 10 9.10 -10.64 -6.13
N VAL A 11 8.69 -11.87 -5.87
CA VAL A 11 9.51 -12.87 -5.19
C VAL A 11 9.42 -14.21 -5.90
N ASN A 12 10.48 -15.00 -5.81
CA ASN A 12 10.48 -16.36 -6.33
C ASN A 12 9.71 -17.35 -5.42
N SER A 13 9.49 -18.56 -5.92
CA SER A 13 8.67 -19.58 -5.23
C SER A 13 9.27 -20.07 -3.91
N THR A 14 10.59 -19.96 -3.75
CA THR A 14 11.29 -20.28 -2.51
C THR A 14 11.31 -19.12 -1.51
N TYR A 15 10.77 -17.95 -1.85
CA TYR A 15 10.87 -16.71 -1.06
C TYR A 15 12.31 -16.46 -0.60
N SER A 16 13.27 -16.61 -1.51
CA SER A 16 14.69 -16.37 -1.24
C SER A 16 15.20 -15.09 -1.91
N ASN A 17 14.61 -14.70 -3.04
CA ASN A 17 15.06 -13.56 -3.85
C ASN A 17 13.86 -12.69 -4.22
N GLY A 18 14.06 -11.37 -4.23
CA GLY A 18 13.09 -10.40 -4.72
C GLY A 18 13.66 -9.48 -5.79
N TRP A 19 12.78 -8.85 -6.57
CA TRP A 19 13.12 -7.84 -7.59
C TRP A 19 11.90 -7.00 -7.94
N ILE A 20 12.09 -5.95 -8.74
CA ILE A 20 11.02 -5.08 -9.26
C ILE A 20 10.80 -5.35 -10.74
N GLY A 21 9.54 -5.48 -11.13
CA GLY A 21 9.09 -5.53 -12.51
C GLY A 21 8.13 -4.37 -12.82
N SER A 22 7.95 -4.05 -14.10
CA SER A 22 6.96 -3.05 -14.51
C SER A 22 6.31 -3.41 -15.84
N VAL A 23 5.07 -2.96 -16.01
CA VAL A 23 4.28 -3.19 -17.22
C VAL A 23 3.44 -1.97 -17.55
N GLU A 24 3.39 -1.63 -18.84
CA GLU A 24 2.51 -0.60 -19.36
C GLU A 24 1.07 -1.11 -19.51
N SER A 25 0.10 -0.20 -19.56
CA SER A 25 -1.33 -0.54 -19.70
C SER A 25 -1.69 -1.41 -20.91
N ASP A 26 -0.86 -1.46 -21.95
CA ASP A 26 -1.08 -2.31 -23.13
C ASP A 26 -0.38 -3.68 -23.04
N GLY A 27 0.18 -4.02 -21.88
CA GLY A 27 0.87 -5.28 -21.63
C GLY A 27 2.34 -5.31 -22.05
N THR A 28 2.88 -4.19 -22.55
CA THR A 28 4.32 -4.08 -22.84
C THR A 28 5.11 -4.13 -21.53
N MET A 29 5.95 -5.16 -21.40
CA MET A 29 6.80 -5.36 -20.24
C MET A 29 8.15 -4.66 -20.44
N GLU A 30 8.63 -4.01 -19.39
CA GLU A 30 10.06 -3.74 -19.25
C GLU A 30 10.64 -4.92 -18.45
N ALA A 31 11.69 -5.59 -18.97
CA ALA A 31 12.42 -6.64 -18.24
C ALA A 31 12.87 -6.12 -16.85
N VAL A 32 13.23 -7.01 -15.92
CA VAL A 32 13.63 -6.71 -14.51
C VAL A 32 14.06 -5.27 -14.32
N ALA A 33 13.14 -4.46 -13.79
CA ALA A 33 13.38 -3.04 -13.70
C ALA A 33 14.54 -2.76 -12.74
N VAL A 34 14.55 -3.46 -11.60
CA VAL A 34 15.57 -3.34 -10.55
C VAL A 34 15.70 -4.65 -9.75
N ASN A 35 16.90 -5.24 -9.69
CA ASN A 35 17.23 -6.41 -8.86
C ASN A 35 18.27 -6.11 -7.76
N GLU A 36 18.96 -4.98 -7.87
CA GLU A 36 19.92 -4.47 -6.90
C GLU A 36 19.77 -2.95 -6.77
N ILE A 37 19.88 -2.42 -5.54
CA ILE A 37 19.92 -0.97 -5.27
C ILE A 37 21.37 -0.50 -5.16
N ILE A 38 22.18 -1.30 -4.47
CA ILE A 38 23.62 -1.16 -4.38
C ILE A 38 24.22 -2.32 -5.16
N SER A 39 25.14 -2.04 -6.09
CA SER A 39 25.68 -3.08 -6.95
C SER A 39 26.33 -4.21 -6.16
N GLY A 40 26.03 -5.45 -6.54
CA GLY A 40 26.46 -6.67 -5.84
C GLY A 40 25.63 -7.01 -4.60
N THR A 41 24.59 -6.25 -4.27
CA THR A 41 23.67 -6.53 -3.16
C THR A 41 22.29 -6.86 -3.70
N ALA A 42 21.92 -8.14 -3.63
CA ALA A 42 20.60 -8.61 -4.02
C ALA A 42 19.50 -7.98 -3.17
N MET A 43 18.35 -7.72 -3.77
CA MET A 43 17.16 -7.33 -3.02
C MET A 43 16.67 -8.46 -2.09
N THR A 44 16.03 -8.04 -1.02
CA THR A 44 15.39 -8.91 -0.05
C THR A 44 14.09 -9.48 -0.61
N THR A 45 13.42 -10.31 0.20
CA THR A 45 12.15 -10.97 -0.14
C THR A 45 10.93 -10.09 0.17
N ASP A 46 11.15 -8.81 0.49
CA ASP A 46 10.10 -7.82 0.65
C ASP A 46 10.45 -6.55 -0.14
N PRO A 47 10.52 -6.64 -1.49
CA PRO A 47 10.76 -5.49 -2.32
C PRO A 47 9.46 -4.70 -2.52
N ARG A 48 9.57 -3.38 -2.44
CA ARG A 48 8.44 -2.45 -2.39
C ARG A 48 8.60 -1.35 -3.41
N VAL A 49 7.49 -0.98 -4.04
CA VAL A 49 7.42 0.12 -4.99
C VAL A 49 6.46 1.17 -4.46
N ILE A 50 6.98 2.37 -4.22
CA ILE A 50 6.21 3.52 -3.73
C ILE A 50 6.32 4.64 -4.78
N PRO A 51 5.25 4.94 -5.52
CA PRO A 51 5.25 6.04 -6.46
C PRO A 51 5.35 7.39 -5.74
N ILE A 52 6.17 8.28 -6.26
CA ILE A 52 6.37 9.63 -5.71
C ILE A 52 6.49 10.63 -6.88
N SER A 53 5.86 11.79 -6.78
CA SER A 53 5.99 12.83 -7.81
C SER A 53 6.75 14.02 -7.23
N THR A 54 7.95 14.30 -7.73
CA THR A 54 8.58 15.61 -7.53
C THR A 54 7.89 16.63 -8.44
N THR A 55 7.96 17.93 -8.12
CA THR A 55 7.31 19.00 -8.90
C THR A 55 7.47 18.83 -10.42
N GLY A 56 6.43 18.31 -11.08
CA GLY A 56 6.39 18.04 -12.52
C GLY A 56 7.24 16.87 -13.03
N THR A 57 7.91 16.12 -12.15
CA THR A 57 8.84 15.05 -12.50
C THR A 57 8.49 13.75 -11.77
N LEU A 58 8.25 12.70 -12.53
CA LEU A 58 7.94 11.38 -11.98
C LEU A 58 9.18 10.73 -11.38
N ARG A 59 9.01 10.21 -10.17
CA ARG A 59 10.01 9.44 -9.45
C ARG A 59 9.33 8.21 -8.86
N THR A 60 10.13 7.24 -8.42
CA THR A 60 9.63 6.10 -7.68
C THR A 60 10.65 5.71 -6.66
N LEU A 61 10.20 5.50 -5.43
CA LEU A 61 11.00 4.94 -4.37
C LEU A 61 10.86 3.43 -4.40
N ILE A 62 11.99 2.75 -4.43
CA ILE A 62 12.08 1.31 -4.23
C ILE A 62 12.68 1.07 -2.86
N ASN A 63 12.04 0.22 -2.07
CA ASN A 63 12.54 -0.22 -0.77
C ASN A 63 12.77 -1.73 -0.79
N SER A 64 13.97 -2.16 -0.42
CA SER A 64 14.32 -3.55 -0.15
C SER A 64 14.43 -3.73 1.36
N TYR A 65 13.35 -4.20 1.99
CA TYR A 65 13.26 -4.34 3.43
C TYR A 65 13.65 -5.75 3.92
N ALA A 66 14.55 -5.81 4.90
CA ALA A 66 14.98 -7.03 5.56
C ALA A 66 14.53 -7.03 7.02
N TYR A 67 13.81 -8.09 7.39
CA TYR A 67 13.44 -8.40 8.77
C TYR A 67 14.65 -8.83 9.65
N GLY A 68 15.89 -8.79 9.15
CA GLY A 68 17.13 -9.30 9.78
C GLY A 68 17.12 -9.58 11.29
N GLY A 69 17.10 -10.87 11.68
CA GLY A 69 17.35 -11.31 13.06
C GLY A 69 16.31 -10.89 14.12
N VAL A 70 15.21 -10.25 13.72
CA VAL A 70 14.15 -9.83 14.65
C VAL A 70 13.36 -11.04 15.14
N GLY A 71 13.16 -11.12 16.45
CA GLY A 71 12.43 -12.22 17.11
C GLY A 71 10.89 -12.17 16.92
N GLY A 72 10.40 -11.35 15.98
CA GLY A 72 9.00 -11.19 15.65
C GLY A 72 8.75 -9.95 14.77
N LEU A 73 7.65 -9.95 14.01
CA LEU A 73 7.21 -8.79 13.22
C LEU A 73 7.05 -7.53 14.09
N GLY A 74 7.16 -6.36 13.46
CA GLY A 74 6.96 -5.07 14.13
C GLY A 74 8.12 -4.69 15.07
N GLN A 75 9.27 -5.33 14.93
CA GLN A 75 10.55 -4.81 15.39
C GLN A 75 11.25 -4.17 14.21
N GLN A 76 12.01 -3.12 14.48
CA GLN A 76 12.71 -2.37 13.45
C GLN A 76 13.69 -3.27 12.68
N GLY A 77 13.42 -3.45 11.39
CA GLY A 77 14.30 -4.13 10.46
C GLY A 77 15.35 -3.18 9.85
N SER A 78 15.91 -3.61 8.71
CA SER A 78 16.80 -2.77 7.90
C SER A 78 16.25 -2.61 6.49
N ALA A 79 16.38 -1.42 5.92
CA ALA A 79 15.97 -1.12 4.56
C ALA A 79 17.09 -0.48 3.75
N LEU A 80 17.11 -0.83 2.46
CA LEU A 80 17.83 -0.11 1.42
C LEU A 80 16.83 0.55 0.49
N TYR A 81 17.09 1.81 0.16
CA TYR A 81 16.24 2.64 -0.67
C TYR A 81 16.97 3.05 -1.93
N GLY A 82 16.25 3.06 -3.05
CA GLY A 82 16.69 3.69 -4.29
C GLY A 82 15.57 4.54 -4.90
N ILE A 83 15.91 5.74 -5.33
CA ILE A 83 15.01 6.61 -6.09
C ILE A 83 15.29 6.45 -7.57
N TYR A 84 14.26 6.13 -8.35
CA TYR A 84 14.38 5.87 -9.79
C TYR A 84 13.54 6.84 -10.60
N ASN A 85 13.94 7.04 -11.85
CA ASN A 85 13.09 7.65 -12.86
C ASN A 85 12.36 6.53 -13.63
N PRO A 86 11.04 6.31 -13.41
CA PRO A 86 10.30 5.25 -14.08
C PRO A 86 10.12 5.52 -15.59
N THR A 87 10.45 6.73 -16.08
CA THR A 87 10.38 7.11 -17.51
C THR A 87 11.75 7.08 -18.21
N GLY A 88 12.82 6.65 -17.53
CA GLY A 88 14.19 6.73 -18.05
C GLY A 88 14.37 5.94 -19.35
N SER A 89 14.87 6.60 -20.40
CA SER A 89 15.14 6.03 -21.73
C SER A 89 16.46 5.27 -21.82
N GLY A 90 16.90 4.62 -20.74
CA GLY A 90 17.95 3.60 -20.84
C GLY A 90 17.47 2.52 -21.80
N THR A 91 18.38 1.80 -22.46
CA THR A 91 18.09 0.60 -23.27
C THR A 91 16.87 -0.17 -22.72
N PRO A 92 15.94 -0.71 -23.55
CA PRO A 92 14.54 -1.09 -23.20
C PRO A 92 14.28 -2.09 -22.03
N SER A 93 15.19 -2.24 -21.09
CA SER A 93 15.29 -3.38 -20.19
C SER A 93 15.63 -3.04 -18.73
N THR A 94 15.88 -1.79 -18.33
CA THR A 94 16.10 -1.40 -16.92
C THR A 94 15.75 0.07 -16.65
N TRP A 95 15.35 0.42 -15.41
CA TRP A 95 15.12 1.82 -14.97
C TRP A 95 16.42 2.63 -14.78
N GLY A 96 17.55 2.10 -15.23
CA GLY A 96 18.88 2.64 -14.97
C GLY A 96 19.31 2.50 -13.51
N SER A 97 20.36 3.23 -13.14
CA SER A 97 20.82 3.31 -11.75
C SER A 97 19.93 4.26 -10.93
N PRO A 98 19.83 4.04 -9.61
CA PRO A 98 19.11 4.97 -8.74
C PRO A 98 19.77 6.35 -8.79
N ILE A 99 18.93 7.39 -8.82
CA ILE A 99 19.33 8.80 -8.74
C ILE A 99 19.88 9.10 -7.35
N GLU A 100 19.22 8.57 -6.32
CA GLU A 100 19.62 8.67 -4.93
C GLU A 100 19.44 7.33 -4.22
N LYS A 101 20.27 7.10 -3.19
CA LYS A 101 20.24 5.87 -2.39
C LYS A 101 20.25 6.22 -0.91
N ALA A 102 19.56 5.42 -0.13
CA ALA A 102 19.62 5.54 1.33
C ALA A 102 19.59 4.18 2.02
N GLN A 103 20.01 4.17 3.28
CA GLN A 103 19.98 3.03 4.18
C GLN A 103 19.36 3.43 5.52
N SER A 104 18.47 2.60 6.06
CA SER A 104 17.77 2.94 7.29
C SER A 104 18.63 2.77 8.54
N ASN A 105 18.60 3.75 9.45
CA ASN A 105 19.11 3.69 10.83
C ASN A 105 20.60 3.36 11.00
N GLN A 106 21.39 3.45 9.93
CA GLN A 106 22.83 3.27 9.99
C GLN A 106 23.51 3.86 8.77
N SER A 107 24.72 4.36 8.97
CA SER A 107 25.58 4.83 7.91
C SER A 107 26.03 3.66 7.03
N SER A 108 25.98 3.85 5.71
CA SER A 108 26.43 2.84 4.76
C SER A 108 27.96 2.86 4.59
N PRO A 109 28.63 1.71 4.43
CA PRO A 109 30.03 1.67 4.01
C PRO A 109 30.21 2.06 2.52
N VAL A 110 29.13 2.16 1.76
CA VAL A 110 29.15 2.53 0.34
C VAL A 110 28.99 4.04 0.18
N THR A 111 29.91 4.67 -0.55
CA THR A 111 29.85 6.11 -0.82
C THR A 111 28.58 6.51 -1.59
N GLY A 112 28.00 7.66 -1.23
CA GLY A 112 26.80 8.19 -1.88
C GLY A 112 25.53 7.43 -1.49
N VAL A 113 25.49 6.89 -0.28
CA VAL A 113 24.27 6.32 0.33
C VAL A 113 23.98 7.13 1.59
N GLN A 114 22.81 7.76 1.63
CA GLN A 114 22.35 8.58 2.74
C GLN A 114 21.86 7.72 3.90
N GLU A 115 21.82 8.27 5.11
CA GLU A 115 21.19 7.62 6.25
C GLU A 115 19.77 8.18 6.44
N TRP A 116 18.78 7.30 6.43
CA TRP A 116 17.37 7.66 6.65
C TRP A 116 16.86 7.04 7.94
N SER A 117 15.95 7.72 8.63
CA SER A 117 15.35 7.19 9.87
C SER A 117 14.17 6.24 9.62
N VAL A 118 13.54 6.32 8.45
CA VAL A 118 12.44 5.43 8.06
C VAL A 118 12.99 4.05 7.74
N SER A 119 12.37 3.01 8.28
CA SER A 119 12.78 1.61 8.09
C SER A 119 11.79 0.78 7.29
N ASN A 120 10.49 0.90 7.56
CA ASN A 120 9.49 0.01 6.98
C ASN A 120 8.27 0.79 6.43
N PRO A 121 8.45 1.67 5.43
CA PRO A 121 7.34 2.46 4.90
C PRO A 121 6.42 1.62 4.03
N TYR A 122 5.11 1.82 4.22
CA TYR A 122 4.09 1.30 3.30
C TYR A 122 3.54 2.34 2.31
N THR A 123 3.63 3.62 2.66
CA THR A 123 2.98 4.70 1.92
C THR A 123 3.83 5.96 1.96
N ALA A 124 3.63 6.83 0.98
CA ALA A 124 4.25 8.14 0.89
C ALA A 124 3.21 9.19 0.49
N ALA A 125 3.35 10.40 1.01
CA ALA A 125 2.66 11.58 0.54
C ALA A 125 3.70 12.60 0.05
N VAL A 126 3.41 13.33 -1.02
CA VAL A 126 4.33 14.33 -1.56
C VAL A 126 3.61 15.66 -1.79
N LEU A 127 4.08 16.72 -1.12
CA LEU A 127 3.59 18.08 -1.29
C LEU A 127 4.74 18.98 -1.74
N GLY A 128 4.64 19.53 -2.94
CA GLY A 128 5.71 20.33 -3.54
C GLY A 128 7.01 19.54 -3.67
N ASN A 129 8.07 19.99 -2.98
CA ASN A 129 9.36 19.31 -2.93
C ASN A 129 9.58 18.53 -1.63
N THR A 130 8.53 18.26 -0.85
CA THR A 130 8.66 17.50 0.40
C THR A 130 7.92 16.18 0.30
N MET A 131 8.66 15.08 0.51
CA MET A 131 8.12 13.75 0.67
C MET A 131 7.96 13.43 2.15
N TYR A 132 6.82 12.87 2.52
CA TYR A 132 6.52 12.35 3.84
C TYR A 132 6.42 10.83 3.76
N LEU A 133 7.10 10.13 4.65
CA LEU A 133 7.07 8.67 4.74
C LEU A 133 6.61 8.24 6.13
N SER A 134 5.57 7.42 6.17
CA SER A 134 5.07 6.82 7.41
C SER A 134 5.78 5.50 7.67
N ASP A 135 6.47 5.38 8.81
CA ASP A 135 7.12 4.14 9.21
C ASP A 135 6.12 3.18 9.88
N ASN A 136 6.05 1.95 9.39
CA ASN A 136 5.24 0.90 10.00
C ASN A 136 5.95 0.24 11.18
N ASP A 137 7.28 0.28 11.23
CA ASP A 137 8.00 -0.20 12.42
C ASP A 137 7.89 0.83 13.55
N ASN A 138 7.74 0.34 14.78
CA ASN A 138 7.86 1.20 15.94
C ASN A 138 9.32 1.41 16.34
N VAL A 139 9.55 2.51 17.05
CA VAL A 139 10.81 2.73 17.76
C VAL A 139 10.77 2.01 19.10
N SER A 140 11.74 1.12 19.31
CA SER A 140 11.76 0.20 20.45
C SER A 140 11.77 0.88 21.82
N SER A 141 12.34 2.08 21.93
CA SER A 141 12.47 2.79 23.21
C SER A 141 11.19 3.45 23.70
N ASP A 142 10.25 3.77 22.81
CA ASP A 142 9.01 4.48 23.15
C ASP A 142 7.75 3.90 22.48
N LEU A 143 7.91 2.79 21.76
CA LEU A 143 6.88 2.05 21.03
C LEU A 143 6.07 2.91 20.05
N SER A 144 6.59 4.08 19.66
CA SER A 144 5.90 5.04 18.79
C SER A 144 6.04 4.68 17.32
N ALA A 145 5.03 5.04 16.53
CA ALA A 145 5.13 5.12 15.07
C ALA A 145 5.48 6.56 14.67
N ARG A 146 6.15 6.72 13.54
CA ARG A 146 6.72 8.01 13.14
C ARG A 146 6.49 8.30 11.65
N ILE A 147 6.28 9.58 11.35
CA ILE A 147 6.33 10.11 9.98
C ILE A 147 7.58 10.98 9.89
N TYR A 148 8.38 10.79 8.85
CA TYR A 148 9.56 11.61 8.56
C TYR A 148 9.36 12.36 7.25
N SER A 149 10.05 13.50 7.11
CA SER A 149 9.99 14.33 5.91
C SER A 149 11.36 14.46 5.25
N TYR A 150 11.35 14.54 3.92
CA TYR A 150 12.53 14.56 3.06
C TYR A 150 12.40 15.67 2.03
N ASP A 151 13.43 16.51 1.90
CA ASP A 151 13.56 17.48 0.82
C ASP A 151 14.00 16.79 -0.47
N MET A 152 13.19 16.95 -1.51
CA MET A 152 13.39 16.40 -2.83
C MET A 152 13.94 17.44 -3.82
N THR A 153 14.25 18.65 -3.35
CA THR A 153 14.74 19.74 -4.20
C THR A 153 16.00 19.32 -4.93
N GLY A 154 15.99 19.47 -6.26
CA GLY A 154 17.12 19.08 -7.10
C GLY A 154 17.44 17.58 -7.06
N ASP A 155 16.45 16.73 -6.77
CA ASP A 155 16.62 15.28 -6.56
C ASP A 155 17.58 14.93 -5.41
N ALA A 156 17.67 15.76 -4.35
CA ALA A 156 18.55 15.50 -3.21
C ALA A 156 18.04 14.40 -2.27
N PHE A 157 16.72 14.31 -2.05
CA PHE A 157 16.07 13.37 -1.12
C PHE A 157 16.69 13.33 0.29
N THR A 158 17.11 14.48 0.78
CA THR A 158 17.75 14.65 2.08
C THR A 158 16.70 14.69 3.18
N GLN A 159 16.93 13.99 4.29
CA GLN A 159 16.04 14.08 5.44
C GLN A 159 16.11 15.50 6.03
N ASN A 160 14.97 16.16 6.23
CA ASN A 160 14.92 17.56 6.67
C ASN A 160 15.54 17.76 8.07
N GLU A 161 16.34 18.83 8.20
CA GLU A 161 17.44 19.12 9.15
C GLU A 161 17.17 19.18 10.68
N LEU A 162 16.12 18.60 11.24
CA LEU A 162 16.14 18.28 12.68
C LEU A 162 16.73 16.88 12.88
N ALA A 163 18.00 16.69 12.50
CA ALA A 163 18.71 15.41 12.37
C ALA A 163 18.37 14.36 13.46
N THR A 164 17.34 13.53 13.18
CA THR A 164 16.71 12.41 13.95
C THR A 164 15.26 12.60 14.42
N ALA A 165 14.71 13.82 14.47
CA ALA A 165 13.35 14.05 14.94
C ALA A 165 12.30 13.74 13.83
N PRO A 166 11.23 13.01 14.15
CA PRO A 166 10.15 12.78 13.19
C PRO A 166 9.33 14.07 12.97
N PHE A 167 8.76 14.21 11.78
CA PHE A 167 7.77 15.25 11.48
C PHE A 167 6.53 15.08 12.38
N TYR A 168 6.08 13.83 12.55
CA TYR A 168 4.99 13.49 13.46
C TYR A 168 5.30 12.20 14.23
N LYS A 169 4.89 12.16 15.51
CA LYS A 169 5.06 11.01 16.39
C LYS A 169 3.69 10.57 16.92
N PHE A 170 3.29 9.36 16.55
CA PHE A 170 2.13 8.71 17.12
C PHE A 170 2.53 7.89 18.35
N VAL A 171 1.95 8.20 19.51
CA VAL A 171 2.15 7.42 20.73
C VAL A 171 0.91 6.57 20.99
N PRO A 172 1.01 5.23 20.96
CA PRO A 172 -0.15 4.34 21.07
C PRO A 172 -0.86 4.35 22.43
N GLY A 173 -0.28 4.99 23.46
CA GLY A 173 -0.90 5.17 24.77
C GLY A 173 -0.25 6.29 25.58
N ASN A 174 -0.99 6.82 26.56
CA ASN A 174 -0.57 8.01 27.33
C ASN A 174 0.52 7.72 28.38
N ASP A 175 0.69 6.47 28.81
CA ASP A 175 1.70 6.05 29.79
C ASP A 175 2.56 4.89 29.24
N PRO A 176 3.84 5.14 28.91
CA PRO A 176 4.75 4.11 28.41
C PRO A 176 4.96 2.93 29.38
N SER A 177 4.78 3.12 30.69
CA SER A 177 5.03 2.10 31.70
C SER A 177 3.89 1.08 31.86
N SER A 178 2.68 1.44 31.42
CA SER A 178 1.49 0.59 31.46
C SER A 178 0.88 0.32 30.09
N ASN A 179 1.40 0.95 29.02
CA ASN A 179 0.87 0.80 27.67
C ASN A 179 1.27 -0.56 27.08
N PRO A 180 0.29 -1.45 26.79
CA PRO A 180 0.59 -2.74 26.19
C PRO A 180 0.82 -2.64 24.67
N TYR A 181 0.54 -1.49 24.05
CA TYR A 181 0.50 -1.34 22.59
C TYR A 181 1.76 -0.68 22.01
N LYS A 182 2.13 -1.16 20.83
CA LYS A 182 3.06 -0.59 19.87
C LYS A 182 2.28 0.13 18.78
N GLY A 183 2.86 1.21 18.25
CA GLY A 183 2.34 1.94 17.11
C GLY A 183 2.86 1.35 15.80
N ALA A 184 2.05 1.36 14.74
CA ALA A 184 2.52 1.13 13.38
C ALA A 184 1.82 2.10 12.43
N GLY A 185 2.56 2.83 11.60
CA GLY A 185 1.99 3.64 10.54
C GLY A 185 1.53 2.78 9.37
N THR A 186 0.32 3.03 8.86
CA THR A 186 -0.34 2.11 7.92
C THR A 186 -0.87 2.76 6.66
N GLY A 187 -1.11 4.06 6.69
CA GLY A 187 -1.67 4.82 5.60
C GLY A 187 -1.23 6.27 5.71
N LEU A 188 -1.03 6.90 4.56
CA LEU A 188 -0.63 8.30 4.48
C LEU A 188 -1.13 8.86 3.16
N GLU A 189 -1.87 9.97 3.24
CA GLU A 189 -2.47 10.63 2.09
C GLU A 189 -2.53 12.15 2.32
N LEU A 190 -2.75 12.94 1.26
CA LEU A 190 -2.91 14.39 1.36
C LEU A 190 -4.37 14.83 1.35
N TYR A 191 -4.66 15.86 2.14
CA TYR A 191 -5.92 16.59 2.10
C TYR A 191 -5.66 18.10 2.10
N ASN A 192 -6.37 18.84 1.25
CA ASN A 192 -6.37 20.30 1.24
C ASN A 192 -7.81 20.77 1.44
N ASP A 193 -8.05 21.59 2.47
CA ASP A 193 -9.39 22.09 2.78
C ASP A 193 -9.77 23.36 2.01
N GLY A 194 -8.86 23.85 1.15
CA GLY A 194 -8.93 25.11 0.41
C GLY A 194 -8.05 26.21 0.99
N THR A 195 -7.57 26.06 2.22
CA THR A 195 -6.72 27.04 2.93
C THR A 195 -5.41 26.42 3.37
N ASP A 196 -5.48 25.24 3.99
CA ASP A 196 -4.36 24.55 4.61
C ASP A 196 -4.18 23.15 4.00
N ASP A 197 -2.93 22.69 4.01
CA ASP A 197 -2.56 21.34 3.62
C ASP A 197 -2.39 20.44 4.84
N TYR A 198 -2.88 19.20 4.74
CA TYR A 198 -2.90 18.21 5.80
C TYR A 198 -2.35 16.86 5.30
N LEU A 199 -1.66 16.16 6.19
CA LEU A 199 -1.48 14.71 6.08
C LEU A 199 -2.65 14.02 6.77
N ILE A 200 -3.29 13.09 6.06
CA ILE A 200 -4.23 12.14 6.62
C ILE A 200 -3.46 10.83 6.83
N ALA A 201 -3.19 10.50 8.08
CA ALA A 201 -2.40 9.34 8.47
C ALA A 201 -3.25 8.34 9.23
N THR A 202 -2.99 7.05 9.05
CA THR A 202 -3.58 5.99 9.88
C THR A 202 -2.51 5.24 10.64
N PHE A 203 -2.81 4.93 11.89
CA PHE A 203 -1.92 4.21 12.80
C PHE A 203 -2.65 3.05 13.47
N ASN A 204 -1.98 1.91 13.55
CA ASN A 204 -2.44 0.79 14.34
C ASN A 204 -1.90 0.86 15.76
N ARG A 205 -2.70 0.35 16.69
CA ARG A 205 -2.24 -0.12 18.00
C ARG A 205 -2.16 -1.64 17.96
N TYR A 206 -1.04 -2.22 18.32
CA TYR A 206 -0.92 -3.67 18.39
C TYR A 206 -0.02 -4.15 19.52
N ASN A 207 -0.24 -5.36 19.98
CA ASN A 207 0.74 -6.11 20.74
C ASN A 207 0.98 -7.45 20.05
N ASN A 208 2.13 -8.06 20.33
CA ASN A 208 2.47 -9.34 19.74
C ASN A 208 3.37 -10.18 20.63
N THR A 209 3.20 -11.50 20.51
CA THR A 209 4.14 -12.53 21.00
C THR A 209 4.58 -13.33 19.79
N GLY A 210 5.88 -13.24 19.43
CA GLY A 210 6.38 -13.75 18.17
C GLY A 210 5.63 -13.13 16.99
N TRP A 211 5.05 -13.99 16.14
CA TRP A 211 4.28 -13.57 14.96
C TRP A 211 2.78 -13.38 15.22
N THR A 212 2.28 -13.65 16.42
CA THR A 212 0.84 -13.51 16.74
C THR A 212 0.51 -12.10 17.20
N TYR A 213 -0.44 -11.44 16.52
CA TYR A 213 -0.86 -10.06 16.77
C TYR A 213 -2.22 -9.96 17.45
N ASN A 214 -2.33 -9.06 18.42
CA ASN A 214 -3.62 -8.51 18.84
C ASN A 214 -3.65 -7.02 18.54
N PHE A 215 -4.65 -6.61 17.76
CA PHE A 215 -4.85 -5.21 17.40
C PHE A 215 -5.81 -4.54 18.39
N GLY A 216 -5.44 -3.36 18.86
CA GLY A 216 -6.35 -2.43 19.52
C GLY A 216 -7.04 -1.51 18.49
N PRO A 217 -7.81 -0.51 18.96
CA PRO A 217 -8.39 0.50 18.09
C PRO A 217 -7.30 1.26 17.33
N SER A 218 -7.38 1.26 16.00
CA SER A 218 -6.52 2.10 15.16
C SER A 218 -6.93 3.56 15.31
N GLU A 219 -6.18 4.45 14.68
CA GLU A 219 -6.43 5.88 14.72
C GLU A 219 -6.21 6.48 13.35
N LEU A 220 -7.12 7.37 12.94
CA LEU A 220 -6.89 8.30 11.87
C LEU A 220 -6.49 9.63 12.49
N VAL A 221 -5.44 10.24 11.96
CA VAL A 221 -4.92 11.53 12.41
C VAL A 221 -4.85 12.48 11.22
N LYS A 222 -5.47 13.64 11.35
CA LYS A 222 -5.37 14.76 10.42
C LYS A 222 -4.32 15.74 10.96
N ILE A 223 -3.18 15.86 10.27
CA ILE A 223 -2.01 16.62 10.71
C ILE A 223 -1.81 17.82 9.79
N LYS A 224 -1.93 19.03 10.31
CA LYS A 224 -1.70 20.27 9.56
C LYS A 224 -0.21 20.43 9.25
N ILE A 225 0.12 20.59 7.97
CA ILE A 225 1.51 20.55 7.50
C ILE A 225 2.32 21.77 7.98
N SER A 226 1.69 22.95 8.06
CA SER A 226 2.39 24.21 8.36
C SER A 226 2.93 24.31 9.79
N ASP A 227 2.26 23.66 10.76
CA ASP A 227 2.58 23.80 12.18
C ASP A 227 2.57 22.49 12.98
N GLY A 228 2.18 21.37 12.36
CA GLY A 228 2.13 20.05 13.00
C GLY A 228 0.97 19.86 13.99
N SER A 229 0.05 20.84 14.11
CA SER A 229 -1.18 20.66 14.87
C SER A 229 -2.00 19.52 14.28
N ASN A 230 -2.72 18.77 15.13
CA ASN A 230 -3.42 17.58 14.69
C ASN A 230 -4.70 17.33 15.48
N GLU A 231 -5.63 16.66 14.81
CA GLU A 231 -6.84 16.09 15.35
C GLU A 231 -6.86 14.60 15.02
N SER A 232 -7.55 13.81 15.84
CA SER A 232 -7.63 12.38 15.62
C SER A 232 -8.97 11.78 15.96
N VAL A 233 -9.27 10.67 15.30
CA VAL A 233 -10.48 9.87 15.52
C VAL A 233 -10.10 8.41 15.69
N SER A 234 -10.65 7.79 16.72
CA SER A 234 -10.51 6.35 16.95
C SER A 234 -11.25 5.56 15.89
N LEU A 235 -10.57 4.58 15.32
CA LEU A 235 -11.09 3.62 14.36
C LEU A 235 -11.31 2.28 15.04
N ASN A 236 -12.20 1.47 14.50
CA ASN A 236 -12.62 0.24 15.19
C ASN A 236 -11.66 -0.94 14.98
N HIS A 237 -10.88 -0.96 13.89
CA HIS A 237 -10.13 -2.15 13.48
C HIS A 237 -8.73 -1.83 12.94
N ASN A 238 -7.95 -2.87 12.65
CA ASN A 238 -6.60 -2.79 12.12
C ASN A 238 -6.57 -2.14 10.73
N SER A 239 -6.19 -0.87 10.69
CA SER A 239 -6.08 -0.09 9.47
C SER A 239 -4.98 -0.66 8.56
N SER A 240 -5.29 -0.77 7.27
CA SER A 240 -4.36 -1.22 6.24
C SER A 240 -3.90 -0.10 5.32
N GLY A 241 -4.61 1.04 5.33
CA GLY A 241 -4.35 2.20 4.50
C GLY A 241 -5.49 3.22 4.59
N VAL A 242 -5.37 4.30 3.82
CA VAL A 242 -6.40 5.35 3.73
C VAL A 242 -6.45 5.90 2.31
N VAL A 243 -7.64 6.29 1.86
CA VAL A 243 -7.87 7.02 0.62
C VAL A 243 -8.67 8.26 0.92
N VAL A 244 -8.24 9.42 0.42
CA VAL A 244 -9.01 10.67 0.53
C VAL A 244 -9.76 10.91 -0.78
N GLU A 245 -11.08 11.08 -0.67
CA GLU A 245 -11.96 11.42 -1.80
C GLU A 245 -12.93 12.52 -1.36
N GLY A 246 -12.69 13.74 -1.86
CA GLY A 246 -13.46 14.91 -1.46
C GLY A 246 -13.16 15.30 -0.01
N ASP A 247 -14.21 15.39 0.80
CA ASP A 247 -14.13 15.77 2.22
C ASP A 247 -14.13 14.54 3.17
N PHE A 248 -13.93 13.34 2.62
CA PHE A 248 -13.93 12.10 3.38
C PHE A 248 -12.61 11.33 3.24
N ALA A 249 -12.17 10.76 4.36
CA ALA A 249 -11.15 9.72 4.40
C ALA A 249 -11.82 8.34 4.50
N TYR A 250 -11.39 7.43 3.64
CA TYR A 250 -11.85 6.05 3.54
C TYR A 250 -10.75 5.13 4.04
N VAL A 251 -10.89 4.67 5.28
CA VAL A 251 -9.89 3.84 5.97
C VAL A 251 -10.15 2.37 5.68
N THR A 252 -9.19 1.76 5.01
CA THR A 252 -9.19 0.34 4.67
C THR A 252 -8.65 -0.46 5.84
N SER A 253 -8.99 -1.75 5.94
CA SER A 253 -8.54 -2.58 7.05
C SER A 253 -8.25 -4.02 6.65
N VAL A 254 -7.61 -4.71 7.59
CA VAL A 254 -7.45 -6.16 7.58
C VAL A 254 -7.95 -6.70 8.90
N GLY A 255 -8.73 -7.78 8.90
CA GLY A 255 -9.42 -8.24 10.10
C GLY A 255 -8.49 -8.88 11.15
N GLY A 256 -7.21 -9.05 10.83
CA GLY A 256 -6.20 -9.68 11.68
C GLY A 256 -5.54 -10.85 10.98
N ALA A 257 -5.31 -11.95 11.71
CA ALA A 257 -4.85 -13.19 11.09
C ALA A 257 -5.87 -13.69 10.05
N GLN A 258 -5.36 -14.24 8.95
CA GLN A 258 -6.17 -14.84 7.90
C GLN A 258 -6.94 -16.05 8.46
N VAL A 259 -8.24 -16.11 8.18
CA VAL A 259 -9.08 -17.23 8.58
C VAL A 259 -9.89 -17.73 7.38
N THR A 260 -10.19 -19.03 7.36
CA THR A 260 -11.01 -19.62 6.30
C THR A 260 -12.35 -18.90 6.21
N ASN A 261 -12.71 -18.44 5.00
CA ASN A 261 -13.91 -17.66 4.68
C ASN A 261 -13.91 -16.20 5.22
N GLY A 262 -12.75 -15.71 5.64
CA GLY A 262 -12.52 -14.31 5.92
C GLY A 262 -12.89 -13.88 7.33
N ASN A 263 -12.18 -12.87 7.81
CA ASN A 263 -12.38 -12.30 9.13
C ASN A 263 -13.55 -11.28 9.12
N PRO A 264 -14.55 -11.40 10.01
CA PRO A 264 -15.67 -10.45 10.06
C PRO A 264 -15.27 -9.07 10.64
N LEU A 265 -14.06 -8.93 11.17
CA LEU A 265 -13.58 -7.67 11.74
C LEU A 265 -13.10 -6.66 10.69
N SER A 266 -12.88 -7.07 9.43
CA SER A 266 -12.55 -6.10 8.38
C SER A 266 -13.72 -5.15 8.12
N LYS A 267 -13.41 -3.86 8.04
CA LYS A 267 -14.34 -2.77 7.75
C LYS A 267 -13.73 -1.73 6.83
N LEU A 268 -14.59 -1.05 6.08
CA LEU A 268 -14.28 0.23 5.46
C LEU A 268 -14.90 1.32 6.31
N GLU A 269 -14.08 2.19 6.89
CA GLU A 269 -14.53 3.29 7.75
C GLU A 269 -14.42 4.62 7.00
N MET A 270 -15.51 5.38 6.94
CA MET A 270 -15.59 6.69 6.31
C MET A 270 -15.61 7.77 7.39
N VAL A 271 -14.60 8.63 7.39
CA VAL A 271 -14.47 9.77 8.32
C VAL A 271 -14.65 11.07 7.54
N ASP A 272 -15.55 11.94 7.99
CA ASP A 272 -15.64 13.31 7.49
C ASP A 272 -14.50 14.13 8.07
N ILE A 273 -13.53 14.49 7.23
CA ILE A 273 -12.31 15.20 7.59
C ILE A 273 -12.41 16.70 7.29
N SER A 274 -13.57 17.21 6.85
CA SER A 274 -13.81 18.65 6.65
C SER A 274 -14.25 19.36 7.93
N LEU A 275 -14.66 18.61 8.94
CA LEU A 275 -15.16 19.10 10.21
C LEU A 275 -14.05 19.13 11.27
N SER A 276 -14.20 19.98 12.29
CA SER A 276 -13.32 20.03 13.46
C SER A 276 -14.19 20.06 14.73
N PRO A 277 -14.09 19.05 15.62
CA PRO A 277 -13.31 17.83 15.46
C PRO A 277 -13.85 16.94 14.34
N ASP A 278 -12.97 16.14 13.72
CA ASP A 278 -13.36 15.06 12.79
C ASP A 278 -14.52 14.23 13.38
N VAL A 279 -15.53 13.91 12.56
CA VAL A 279 -16.73 13.20 13.04
C VAL A 279 -16.48 11.69 13.13
N LEU A 280 -17.15 11.03 14.08
CA LEU A 280 -17.12 9.58 14.23
C LEU A 280 -17.35 8.85 12.89
N PRO A 281 -16.58 7.79 12.60
CA PRO A 281 -16.67 7.10 11.33
C PRO A 281 -18.03 6.45 11.13
N ASN A 282 -18.58 6.58 9.93
CA ASN A 282 -19.56 5.62 9.43
C ASN A 282 -18.79 4.37 8.99
N ALA A 283 -19.30 3.18 9.30
CA ALA A 283 -18.62 1.93 8.97
C ALA A 283 -19.46 1.05 8.03
N LEU A 284 -18.81 0.59 6.98
CA LEU A 284 -19.25 -0.50 6.13
C LEU A 284 -18.52 -1.77 6.57
N ASP A 285 -19.25 -2.63 7.28
CA ASP A 285 -18.78 -3.94 7.70
C ASP A 285 -18.88 -4.94 6.53
N VAL A 286 -17.88 -5.81 6.36
CA VAL A 286 -17.88 -6.81 5.28
C VAL A 286 -19.10 -7.75 5.36
N THR A 287 -19.68 -7.97 6.54
CA THR A 287 -20.94 -8.73 6.69
C THR A 287 -22.11 -8.12 5.91
N LYS A 288 -22.13 -6.80 5.67
CA LYS A 288 -23.13 -6.16 4.82
C LYS A 288 -23.01 -6.61 3.37
N SER A 289 -21.82 -7.05 2.93
CA SER A 289 -21.64 -7.59 1.59
C SER A 289 -22.45 -8.88 1.36
N ASN A 290 -22.79 -9.67 2.39
CA ASN A 290 -23.70 -10.82 2.26
C ASN A 290 -25.06 -10.47 1.65
N SER A 291 -25.56 -9.25 1.88
CA SER A 291 -26.83 -8.80 1.31
C SER A 291 -26.76 -8.61 -0.21
N VAL A 292 -25.54 -8.53 -0.75
CA VAL A 292 -25.21 -8.34 -2.17
C VAL A 292 -24.60 -9.60 -2.78
N LEU A 293 -23.73 -10.28 -2.03
CA LEU A 293 -22.85 -11.36 -2.44
C LEU A 293 -23.05 -12.57 -1.52
N SER A 294 -23.84 -13.56 -1.96
CA SER A 294 -23.97 -14.80 -1.20
C SER A 294 -22.61 -15.50 -1.06
N GLY A 295 -22.17 -15.76 0.17
CA GLY A 295 -20.91 -16.44 0.46
C GLY A 295 -19.71 -15.54 0.75
N PHE A 296 -19.91 -14.21 0.74
CA PHE A 296 -18.94 -13.23 1.26
C PHE A 296 -19.42 -12.70 2.62
N SER A 297 -19.37 -13.57 3.65
CA SER A 297 -19.76 -13.20 5.02
C SER A 297 -18.63 -12.60 5.85
N GLY A 298 -17.42 -12.58 5.29
CA GLY A 298 -16.21 -12.05 5.89
C GLY A 298 -15.20 -11.66 4.81
N GLY A 299 -14.14 -10.95 5.24
CA GLY A 299 -13.06 -10.51 4.38
C GLY A 299 -11.79 -10.42 5.22
N ASP A 300 -10.69 -11.03 4.80
CA ASP A 300 -9.41 -10.77 5.48
C ASP A 300 -8.86 -9.40 5.13
N TYR A 301 -9.26 -8.88 3.96
CA TYR A 301 -8.83 -7.63 3.39
C TYR A 301 -10.01 -6.89 2.75
N ILE A 302 -10.09 -5.58 3.01
CA ILE A 302 -10.99 -4.65 2.32
C ILE A 302 -10.19 -3.45 1.81
N ASP A 303 -10.44 -3.04 0.57
CA ASP A 303 -9.84 -1.85 -0.07
C ASP A 303 -10.88 -1.08 -0.88
N VAL A 304 -10.65 0.20 -1.15
CA VAL A 304 -11.56 1.04 -1.95
C VAL A 304 -10.82 1.99 -2.89
N ALA A 305 -11.16 2.04 -4.16
CA ALA A 305 -10.64 3.03 -5.09
C ALA A 305 -11.76 3.84 -5.75
N PHE A 306 -11.45 5.07 -6.13
CA PHE A 306 -12.37 5.98 -6.81
C PHE A 306 -11.87 6.30 -8.21
N VAL A 307 -12.77 6.21 -9.19
CA VAL A 307 -12.53 6.62 -10.58
C VAL A 307 -13.77 7.33 -11.13
N GLY A 308 -13.60 8.61 -11.47
CA GLY A 308 -14.72 9.45 -11.91
C GLY A 308 -15.75 9.63 -10.79
N THR A 309 -16.97 9.14 -11.02
CA THR A 309 -18.07 9.14 -10.04
C THR A 309 -18.30 7.76 -9.41
N LYS A 310 -17.51 6.75 -9.80
CA LYS A 310 -17.62 5.37 -9.33
C LYS A 310 -16.64 5.12 -8.19
N ALA A 311 -17.09 4.34 -7.21
CA ALA A 311 -16.27 3.72 -6.19
C ALA A 311 -16.21 2.21 -6.43
N TYR A 312 -15.06 1.60 -6.15
CA TYR A 312 -14.83 0.17 -6.29
C TYR A 312 -14.32 -0.35 -4.95
N VAL A 313 -15.05 -1.27 -4.33
CA VAL A 313 -14.66 -1.91 -3.08
C VAL A 313 -14.16 -3.32 -3.38
N LEU A 314 -12.90 -3.60 -3.07
CA LEU A 314 -12.30 -4.92 -3.14
C LEU A 314 -12.44 -5.60 -1.80
N LEU A 315 -12.97 -6.81 -1.82
CA LEU A 315 -13.02 -7.74 -0.70
C LEU A 315 -12.17 -8.94 -1.08
N ALA A 316 -11.28 -9.38 -0.21
CA ALA A 316 -10.56 -10.64 -0.39
C ALA A 316 -10.57 -11.43 0.91
N HIS A 317 -10.82 -12.73 0.81
CA HIS A 317 -10.62 -13.66 1.91
C HIS A 317 -9.92 -14.90 1.44
N TYR A 318 -9.13 -15.42 2.35
CA TYR A 318 -8.47 -16.68 2.24
C TYR A 318 -9.50 -17.83 2.17
N TYR A 319 -9.26 -18.79 1.29
CA TYR A 319 -10.03 -20.02 1.26
C TYR A 319 -9.11 -21.24 1.30
N ASP A 320 -9.58 -22.26 2.01
CA ASP A 320 -8.98 -23.58 2.08
C ASP A 320 -9.92 -24.59 1.43
N GLU A 321 -9.35 -25.55 0.71
CA GLU A 321 -10.06 -26.79 0.36
C GLU A 321 -10.02 -27.79 1.53
N ASP A 322 -8.95 -27.73 2.35
CA ASP A 322 -8.76 -28.44 3.63
C ASP A 322 -8.13 -27.48 4.64
N PRO A 323 -8.65 -27.31 5.87
CA PRO A 323 -8.05 -26.43 6.88
C PRO A 323 -6.55 -26.71 7.04
N LYS A 324 -5.71 -25.74 6.65
CA LYS A 324 -4.23 -25.74 6.62
C LYS A 324 -3.55 -25.98 5.26
N THR A 325 -4.25 -25.89 4.13
CA THR A 325 -3.63 -26.11 2.81
C THR A 325 -3.19 -24.84 2.10
N TYR A 326 -3.71 -23.68 2.51
CA TYR A 326 -3.30 -22.36 2.04
C TYR A 326 -3.31 -22.20 0.53
N VAL A 327 -4.42 -22.68 -0.07
CA VAL A 327 -4.60 -22.83 -1.52
C VAL A 327 -4.66 -21.48 -2.23
N GLY A 328 -5.47 -20.54 -1.72
CA GLY A 328 -5.71 -19.30 -2.46
C GLY A 328 -6.62 -18.31 -1.77
N TYR A 329 -7.02 -17.31 -2.55
CA TYR A 329 -7.97 -16.27 -2.14
C TYR A 329 -9.18 -16.25 -3.05
N LYS A 330 -10.35 -16.01 -2.45
CA LYS A 330 -11.53 -15.54 -3.15
C LYS A 330 -11.54 -14.03 -3.03
N TYR A 331 -11.91 -13.35 -4.11
CA TYR A 331 -12.12 -11.92 -4.10
C TYR A 331 -13.46 -11.55 -4.70
N ALA A 332 -13.95 -10.38 -4.32
CA ALA A 332 -15.05 -9.69 -4.96
C ALA A 332 -14.67 -8.23 -5.19
N ILE A 333 -15.14 -7.66 -6.30
CA ILE A 333 -15.05 -6.22 -6.55
C ILE A 333 -16.46 -5.71 -6.74
N ILE A 334 -16.88 -4.80 -5.87
CA ILE A 334 -18.21 -4.20 -5.87
C ILE A 334 -18.09 -2.76 -6.38
N GLN A 335 -18.79 -2.46 -7.47
CA GLN A 335 -18.93 -1.11 -8.00
C GLN A 335 -20.13 -0.42 -7.32
N THR A 336 -19.89 0.78 -6.80
CA THR A 336 -20.85 1.61 -6.05
C THR A 336 -20.51 3.10 -6.21
N THR A 337 -20.96 3.97 -5.30
CA THR A 337 -20.67 5.41 -5.28
C THR A 337 -20.14 5.87 -3.92
N ALA A 338 -19.44 7.01 -3.90
CA ALA A 338 -19.00 7.64 -2.65
C ALA A 338 -20.17 7.92 -1.69
N ASN A 339 -21.32 8.38 -2.24
CA ASN A 339 -22.53 8.66 -1.46
C ASN A 339 -23.10 7.40 -0.80
N ASP A 340 -23.17 6.28 -1.52
CA ASP A 340 -23.67 5.03 -0.96
C ASP A 340 -22.76 4.52 0.18
N LEU A 341 -21.44 4.61 -0.03
CA LEU A 341 -20.46 4.26 1.00
C LEU A 341 -20.61 5.13 2.23
N GLN A 342 -20.71 6.46 2.07
CA GLN A 342 -20.91 7.40 3.17
C GLN A 342 -22.19 7.13 3.97
N ASN A 343 -23.23 6.59 3.31
CA ASN A 343 -24.47 6.11 3.93
C ASN A 343 -24.37 4.67 4.49
N GLY A 344 -23.18 4.09 4.50
CA GLY A 344 -22.87 2.79 5.11
C GLY A 344 -23.34 1.59 4.30
N GLY A 345 -23.48 1.71 2.97
CA GLY A 345 -23.95 0.63 2.10
C GLY A 345 -23.31 0.65 0.71
N PHE A 346 -23.82 -0.21 -0.17
CA PHE A 346 -23.40 -0.29 -1.57
C PHE A 346 -24.46 0.29 -2.54
N GLY A 347 -25.53 0.86 -2.01
CA GLY A 347 -26.67 1.34 -2.80
C GLY A 347 -27.67 0.22 -3.12
N ILE A 348 -28.59 0.50 -4.05
CA ILE A 348 -29.62 -0.45 -4.52
C ILE A 348 -29.07 -1.16 -5.76
N ALA A 349 -29.00 -2.50 -5.70
CA ALA A 349 -28.49 -3.35 -6.79
C ALA A 349 -27.07 -3.01 -7.28
N PRO A 350 -26.07 -2.99 -6.38
CA PRO A 350 -24.69 -2.77 -6.78
C PRO A 350 -24.22 -3.84 -7.77
N LYS A 351 -23.30 -3.43 -8.65
CA LYS A 351 -22.68 -4.31 -9.64
C LYS A 351 -21.44 -4.94 -9.04
N PHE A 352 -21.18 -6.20 -9.35
CA PHE A 352 -20.03 -6.88 -8.78
C PHE A 352 -19.53 -8.02 -9.66
N ILE A 353 -18.30 -8.41 -9.38
CA ILE A 353 -17.73 -9.67 -9.85
C ILE A 353 -17.11 -10.42 -8.68
N THR A 354 -16.91 -11.71 -8.87
CA THR A 354 -16.14 -12.56 -7.95
C THR A 354 -15.11 -13.36 -8.73
N GLY A 355 -14.07 -13.80 -8.04
CA GLY A 355 -13.07 -14.68 -8.62
C GLY A 355 -12.21 -15.34 -7.56
N THR A 356 -11.32 -16.21 -8.03
CA THR A 356 -10.29 -16.85 -7.21
C THR A 356 -8.91 -16.57 -7.77
N THR A 357 -7.91 -16.65 -6.91
CA THR A 357 -6.49 -16.58 -7.28
C THR A 357 -5.71 -17.60 -6.44
N ASN A 358 -4.73 -18.24 -7.07
CA ASN A 358 -3.85 -19.26 -6.50
C ASN A 358 -2.46 -19.06 -7.10
N PRO A 359 -1.38 -19.10 -6.31
CA PRO A 359 -1.33 -19.41 -4.86
C PRO A 359 -1.87 -18.30 -3.97
N ALA A 360 -2.09 -18.63 -2.68
CA ALA A 360 -2.34 -17.61 -1.66
C ALA A 360 -1.20 -16.59 -1.66
N SER A 361 -1.55 -15.33 -1.89
CA SER A 361 -0.59 -14.27 -2.21
C SER A 361 -0.77 -13.06 -1.30
N PRO A 362 0.31 -12.32 -1.02
CA PRO A 362 0.27 -11.21 -0.05
C PRO A 362 -0.42 -9.96 -0.58
N THR A 363 -0.59 -9.83 -1.91
CA THR A 363 -0.97 -8.55 -2.52
C THR A 363 -2.38 -8.50 -3.05
N PHE A 364 -3.22 -7.63 -2.47
CA PHE A 364 -4.50 -7.22 -3.03
C PHE A 364 -4.53 -5.70 -3.08
N ALA A 365 -4.82 -5.12 -4.24
CA ALA A 365 -4.88 -3.66 -4.37
C ALA A 365 -5.74 -3.20 -5.55
N LEU A 366 -6.46 -2.10 -5.34
CA LEU A 366 -7.08 -1.30 -6.39
C LEU A 366 -6.30 0.00 -6.59
N LEU A 367 -5.69 0.18 -7.76
CA LEU A 367 -4.74 1.25 -8.07
C LEU A 367 -5.21 2.10 -9.27
N PRO A 368 -5.79 3.29 -9.07
CA PRO A 368 -6.30 4.14 -10.15
C PRO A 368 -5.17 4.86 -10.89
N SER A 369 -5.15 4.74 -12.22
CA SER A 369 -4.07 5.28 -13.08
C SER A 369 -4.11 6.80 -13.30
N GLY A 370 -5.14 7.47 -12.78
CA GLY A 370 -5.37 8.91 -12.91
C GLY A 370 -6.20 9.34 -14.12
N LEU A 371 -6.53 8.45 -15.06
CA LEU A 371 -7.36 8.80 -16.24
C LEU A 371 -8.35 7.70 -16.64
N GLY A 372 -9.26 7.34 -15.74
CA GLY A 372 -10.37 6.44 -16.07
C GLY A 372 -9.99 4.96 -16.15
N GLU A 373 -8.76 4.59 -15.79
CA GLU A 373 -8.37 3.18 -15.67
C GLU A 373 -8.10 2.85 -14.20
N LEU A 374 -8.41 1.61 -13.85
CA LEU A 374 -8.17 1.07 -12.53
C LEU A 374 -7.44 -0.25 -12.66
N TYR A 375 -6.24 -0.34 -12.12
CA TYR A 375 -5.55 -1.62 -12.00
C TYR A 375 -6.11 -2.39 -10.81
N PHE A 376 -6.25 -3.70 -11.00
CA PHE A 376 -6.51 -4.66 -9.94
C PHE A 376 -5.36 -5.65 -9.86
N VAL A 377 -4.73 -5.72 -8.69
CA VAL A 377 -3.68 -6.70 -8.39
C VAL A 377 -4.25 -7.71 -7.40
N ASP A 378 -4.19 -8.99 -7.75
CA ASP A 378 -4.69 -10.11 -6.93
C ASP A 378 -3.57 -11.03 -6.41
N GLY A 379 -2.35 -10.51 -6.41
CA GLY A 379 -1.18 -11.15 -5.83
C GLY A 379 -0.47 -12.10 -6.78
N VAL A 380 -1.13 -12.51 -7.86
CA VAL A 380 -0.51 -13.29 -8.94
C VAL A 380 -0.68 -12.58 -10.28
N ASN A 381 -1.75 -11.80 -10.43
CA ASN A 381 -2.11 -11.16 -11.68
C ASN A 381 -2.18 -9.64 -11.52
N ILE A 382 -1.77 -8.96 -12.58
CA ILE A 382 -2.05 -7.56 -12.86
C ILE A 382 -3.19 -7.54 -13.88
N LYS A 383 -4.30 -6.91 -13.52
CA LYS A 383 -5.49 -6.77 -14.36
C LYS A 383 -5.84 -5.30 -14.53
N LEU A 384 -6.54 -4.99 -15.62
CA LEU A 384 -7.12 -3.68 -15.87
C LEU A 384 -8.64 -3.78 -15.79
N ILE A 385 -9.26 -2.83 -15.10
CA ILE A 385 -10.70 -2.63 -15.03
C ILE A 385 -11.06 -1.48 -15.99
N ASP A 386 -11.90 -1.78 -16.97
CA ASP A 386 -12.55 -0.78 -17.81
C ASP A 386 -13.64 -0.07 -17.00
N THR A 387 -13.33 1.14 -16.51
CA THR A 387 -14.27 1.90 -15.67
C THR A 387 -15.36 2.61 -16.46
N SER A 388 -15.35 2.53 -17.80
CA SER A 388 -16.39 3.11 -18.65
C SER A 388 -17.66 2.26 -18.68
N VAL A 389 -17.56 0.98 -18.36
CA VAL A 389 -18.66 0.01 -18.31
C VAL A 389 -18.99 -0.40 -16.87
N ASP A 390 -20.04 -1.19 -16.69
CA ASP A 390 -20.32 -1.80 -15.39
C ASP A 390 -19.38 -2.98 -15.12
N ILE A 391 -18.96 -3.14 -13.86
CA ILE A 391 -17.96 -4.17 -13.48
C ILE A 391 -18.43 -5.60 -13.81
N ASP A 392 -19.74 -5.86 -13.85
CA ASP A 392 -20.35 -7.15 -14.18
C ASP A 392 -20.55 -7.35 -15.70
N GLN A 393 -20.15 -6.39 -16.54
CA GLN A 393 -20.32 -6.47 -17.99
C GLN A 393 -19.36 -7.50 -18.61
N THR A 394 -19.95 -8.44 -19.36
CA THR A 394 -19.22 -9.52 -20.08
C THR A 394 -19.35 -9.44 -21.60
N THR A 395 -20.20 -8.55 -22.13
CA THR A 395 -20.41 -8.36 -23.57
C THR A 395 -20.65 -6.87 -23.88
N PRO A 396 -20.10 -6.32 -24.99
CA PRO A 396 -19.17 -6.94 -25.94
C PRO A 396 -17.73 -7.07 -25.40
N THR A 397 -17.40 -6.36 -24.32
CA THR A 397 -16.07 -6.35 -23.71
C THR A 397 -16.21 -6.76 -22.24
N ASN A 398 -15.33 -7.65 -21.77
CA ASN A 398 -15.22 -7.94 -20.34
C ASN A 398 -14.70 -6.70 -19.62
N ALA A 399 -15.37 -6.31 -18.54
CA ALA A 399 -14.95 -5.17 -17.72
C ALA A 399 -13.57 -5.36 -17.07
N ILE A 400 -13.09 -6.61 -16.96
CA ILE A 400 -11.74 -6.93 -16.49
C ILE A 400 -10.95 -7.70 -17.55
N SER A 401 -9.75 -7.22 -17.84
CA SER A 401 -8.78 -7.89 -18.70
C SER A 401 -7.48 -8.18 -17.96
N LEU A 402 -6.94 -9.38 -18.16
CA LEU A 402 -5.59 -9.72 -17.70
C LEU A 402 -4.56 -8.89 -18.48
N VAL A 403 -3.63 -8.27 -17.76
CA VAL A 403 -2.47 -7.58 -18.34
C VAL A 403 -1.27 -8.52 -18.29
N LYS A 404 -0.91 -8.98 -17.09
CA LYS A 404 0.24 -9.87 -16.83
C LYS A 404 0.06 -10.73 -15.58
N THR A 405 0.88 -11.77 -15.48
CA THR A 405 1.02 -12.66 -14.34
C THR A 405 2.41 -12.52 -13.71
N ALA A 406 2.59 -12.92 -12.46
CA ALA A 406 3.89 -12.90 -11.77
C ALA A 406 4.96 -13.71 -12.54
N GLY A 407 4.56 -14.85 -13.10
CA GLY A 407 5.45 -15.73 -13.87
C GLY A 407 5.90 -15.15 -15.21
N ASP A 408 5.28 -14.08 -15.70
CA ASP A 408 5.74 -13.39 -16.91
C ASP A 408 7.01 -12.56 -16.65
N PHE A 409 7.39 -12.33 -15.39
CA PHE A 409 8.57 -11.57 -14.99
C PHE A 409 9.70 -12.51 -14.57
N GLU A 410 10.78 -12.54 -15.33
CA GLU A 410 11.95 -13.40 -15.08
C GLU A 410 13.13 -12.58 -14.54
N ASN A 411 13.80 -13.06 -13.49
CA ASN A 411 15.07 -12.50 -13.02
C ASN A 411 16.26 -13.07 -13.81
N TYR A 412 16.69 -12.35 -14.85
CA TYR A 412 17.81 -12.76 -15.72
C TYR A 412 19.21 -12.60 -15.09
N ASN A 413 19.32 -11.93 -13.95
CA ASN A 413 20.60 -11.74 -13.27
C ASN A 413 20.97 -12.93 -12.37
N GLU A 414 20.12 -13.97 -12.34
CA GLU A 414 20.39 -15.26 -11.73
C GLU A 414 20.69 -16.32 -12.80
N SER A 415 21.50 -17.32 -12.45
CA SER A 415 21.81 -18.45 -13.32
C SER A 415 21.54 -19.77 -12.58
N PRO A 416 20.49 -20.53 -12.95
CA PRO A 416 19.51 -20.23 -14.01
C PRO A 416 18.63 -19.02 -13.66
N SER A 417 17.97 -18.43 -14.67
CA SER A 417 16.97 -17.38 -14.43
C SER A 417 15.84 -17.91 -13.55
N VAL A 418 15.23 -17.01 -12.79
CA VAL A 418 14.19 -17.35 -11.81
C VAL A 418 12.92 -16.57 -12.09
N ASP A 419 11.81 -17.27 -12.22
CA ASP A 419 10.50 -16.68 -12.53
C ASP A 419 9.83 -16.13 -11.26
N GLY A 420 9.02 -15.09 -11.45
CA GLY A 420 8.17 -14.55 -10.41
C GLY A 420 7.11 -15.55 -9.98
N TYR A 421 6.95 -15.74 -8.68
CA TYR A 421 5.92 -16.62 -8.12
C TYR A 421 4.69 -15.83 -7.67
N VAL A 422 4.90 -14.77 -6.89
CA VAL A 422 3.85 -13.86 -6.44
C VAL A 422 4.32 -12.40 -6.51
N LEU A 423 3.34 -11.51 -6.63
CA LEU A 423 3.48 -10.08 -6.50
C LEU A 423 3.42 -9.73 -5.01
N ASN A 424 4.51 -9.21 -4.45
CA ASN A 424 4.63 -8.84 -3.04
C ASN A 424 4.19 -7.40 -2.75
N THR A 425 4.31 -6.50 -3.74
CA THR A 425 3.77 -5.13 -3.68
C THR A 425 3.39 -4.65 -5.07
N ALA A 426 2.63 -3.55 -5.14
CA ALA A 426 2.28 -2.90 -6.40
C ALA A 426 2.09 -1.40 -6.22
N GLY A 427 2.40 -0.62 -7.26
CA GLY A 427 2.17 0.83 -7.31
C GLY A 427 2.14 1.35 -8.75
N VAL A 428 1.29 2.35 -9.01
CA VAL A 428 1.26 3.03 -10.33
C VAL A 428 2.32 4.11 -10.34
N VAL A 429 3.34 3.93 -11.17
CA VAL A 429 4.56 4.77 -11.20
C VAL A 429 4.57 5.80 -12.33
N ILE A 430 3.70 5.62 -13.32
CA ILE A 430 3.41 6.61 -14.35
C ILE A 430 1.90 6.67 -14.55
N GLU A 431 1.33 7.85 -14.32
CA GLU A 431 -0.05 8.14 -14.72
C GLU A 431 -0.11 8.50 -16.21
N LYS A 432 -1.22 8.15 -16.87
CA LYS A 432 -1.37 8.22 -18.33
C LYS A 432 -1.09 9.62 -18.93
N THR A 433 -1.16 10.70 -18.14
CA THR A 433 -0.72 12.04 -18.56
C THR A 433 -0.17 12.87 -17.38
N PRO A 434 0.77 13.81 -17.63
CA PRO A 434 1.18 14.81 -16.63
C PRO A 434 0.05 15.69 -16.10
N THR A 435 -0.98 15.92 -16.91
CA THR A 435 -2.21 16.62 -16.50
C THR A 435 -3.01 15.84 -15.45
N ALA A 436 -2.99 14.50 -15.51
CA ALA A 436 -3.63 13.65 -14.50
C ALA A 436 -2.99 13.82 -13.12
N MET A 437 -1.65 13.93 -13.08
CA MET A 437 -0.89 14.21 -11.86
C MET A 437 -1.28 15.56 -11.25
N ALA A 438 -1.41 16.59 -12.09
CA ALA A 438 -1.80 17.94 -11.66
C ALA A 438 -3.27 18.02 -11.19
N LEU A 439 -4.17 17.23 -11.79
CA LEU A 439 -5.58 17.15 -11.39
C LEU A 439 -5.76 16.41 -10.06
N LYS A 440 -4.98 15.36 -9.77
CA LYS A 440 -4.98 14.71 -8.43
C LYS A 440 -4.44 15.66 -7.36
N ALA A 441 -3.31 16.31 -7.61
CA ALA A 441 -2.73 17.29 -6.67
C ALA A 441 -3.66 18.49 -6.36
N GLY A 442 -4.56 18.87 -7.29
CA GLY A 442 -5.45 20.04 -7.13
C GLY A 442 -6.90 19.75 -6.73
N ALA A 443 -7.37 18.49 -6.67
CA ALA A 443 -8.81 18.17 -6.61
C ALA A 443 -9.32 17.59 -5.27
N LYS A 444 -8.61 17.76 -4.15
CA LYS A 444 -8.91 17.01 -2.90
C LYS A 444 -8.94 15.48 -3.12
N ARG A 445 -8.08 14.98 -4.01
CA ARG A 445 -8.01 13.58 -4.46
C ARG A 445 -6.56 13.16 -4.63
N ALA A 446 -5.96 12.60 -3.61
CA ALA A 446 -4.52 12.41 -3.62
C ALA A 446 -4.07 11.06 -4.22
N SER A 447 -2.76 10.97 -4.42
CA SER A 447 -2.03 9.97 -5.22
C SER A 447 -1.97 8.61 -4.54
N VAL A 448 -2.54 7.59 -5.18
CA VAL A 448 -2.68 6.24 -4.60
C VAL A 448 -1.33 5.52 -4.52
N THR A 449 -0.58 5.77 -3.46
CA THR A 449 0.36 4.77 -2.92
C THR A 449 -0.44 3.87 -2.00
N LYS A 450 -1.07 2.84 -2.56
CA LYS A 450 -1.53 1.70 -1.75
C LYS A 450 -0.58 0.56 -1.98
N MET A 451 0.05 0.12 -0.91
CA MET A 451 0.75 -1.14 -0.93
C MET A 451 -0.08 -2.17 -0.19
N ALA A 452 -0.20 -3.34 -0.81
CA ALA A 452 -0.73 -4.46 -0.09
C ALA A 452 0.28 -4.91 0.97
N LYS A 453 -0.21 -5.13 2.19
CA LYS A 453 0.61 -5.66 3.27
C LYS A 453 0.73 -7.15 3.08
N ARG A 454 1.94 -7.71 3.15
CA ARG A 454 2.12 -9.15 3.37
C ARG A 454 1.46 -9.51 4.69
N LEU A 455 0.26 -10.08 4.60
CA LEU A 455 -0.43 -10.67 5.73
C LEU A 455 0.32 -11.96 6.09
N ALA A 456 0.77 -12.06 7.36
CA ALA A 456 1.46 -13.25 7.85
C ALA A 456 0.59 -14.47 7.57
N ARG A 457 1.15 -15.44 6.85
CA ARG A 457 0.41 -16.66 6.56
C ARG A 457 0.31 -17.45 7.87
N PRO A 458 -0.79 -18.16 8.13
CA PRO A 458 -0.90 -18.89 9.38
C PRO A 458 0.18 -19.98 9.56
N GLU A 459 0.88 -20.46 8.52
CA GLU A 459 2.08 -21.32 8.65
C GLU A 459 3.29 -20.56 9.23
N ASP A 460 3.43 -19.28 8.90
CA ASP A 460 4.41 -18.39 9.54
C ASP A 460 4.06 -18.21 11.05
N LEU A 461 2.78 -18.38 11.44
CA LEU A 461 2.29 -18.39 12.83
C LEU A 461 2.42 -19.77 13.51
N GLU A 462 2.32 -20.87 12.76
CA GLU A 462 2.38 -22.24 13.26
C GLU A 462 3.81 -22.76 13.45
N ARG A 463 4.79 -22.17 12.76
CA ARG A 463 6.21 -22.55 12.85
C ARG A 463 6.81 -22.38 14.26
N ASP A 464 6.22 -21.52 15.09
CA ASP A 464 6.61 -21.26 16.49
C ASP A 464 5.95 -22.18 17.53
N LYS A 465 5.10 -23.14 17.11
CA LYS A 465 4.54 -24.16 18.01
C LYS A 465 5.40 -25.43 18.11
N LYS A 466 6.57 -25.44 17.47
CA LYS A 466 7.60 -26.47 17.58
C LYS A 466 8.88 -25.84 18.12
#